data_AF-A0AAU1XNR2-F1
#
_entry.id   AF-A0AAU1XNR2-F1
#
_cell.length_a   1.000
_cell.length_b   1.000
_cell.length_c   1.000
_cell.angle_alpha   90.00
_cell.angle_beta   90.00
_cell.angle_gamma   90.00
#
_symmetry.space_group_name_H-M   'P 1'
#
loop_
_entity.id
_entity.type
_entity.pdbx_description
1 polymer ?
#
loop_
_entity_poly.entity_id
_entity_poly.type
_entity_poly.pdbx_seq_one_letter_code
_entity_poly.pdbx_strand_id
1 'polypeptide(L)'
;MRAQQAGDEQRKGPQRPGAAQAARQSRSGGATTAESMLQLQPLAGNAVVSRIIEAQRHAHTAEPSSGPAPMVQRMEQDELHRHPPGPALRVRGPRSSRAKDRTPNALTADEWQSLPQATRDAANKQRVAIDADPQTLQETDQLLHYNLGNIRRLAPDVPPTAGRNDVLEGIGRADPRTLGHWNRQDARDTQLGRDARATRDAYTETPEDRQQRHQTVEDTLAGAGSQDAMGDLRALLEQFDGVAIGGTHSGARIWEFLCTHMEEIHAAGVSTLYLESIRDDGYQSHVDAYLADGTISPGLQAFVARYDSNMNLGATGLGAVLEAARTHHIRVKGLDGRPARRPPMSATALYQRVAAMNTYASQAVANDRRRPSATGGYLMELGSAHTGMYAGPPQDASVHGAEFQAGEGFPGVDDLLGIPAVGYQDDDRFRRLPNS
;
A
#
# COMPACT_ATOMS: atom_id res chain seq x y z
N MET A 1 51.21 23.22 -29.39
CA MET A 1 51.69 24.24 -30.34
C MET A 1 51.37 25.61 -29.76
N ARG A 2 52.31 26.57 -29.90
CA ARG A 2 52.21 28.06 -29.87
C ARG A 2 50.84 28.68 -29.52
N ALA A 3 50.70 29.79 -28.77
CA ALA A 3 51.64 30.81 -28.29
C ALA A 3 50.89 31.85 -27.40
N GLN A 4 51.68 32.65 -26.66
CA GLN A 4 51.48 34.09 -26.31
C GLN A 4 50.31 34.51 -25.39
N GLN A 5 50.35 35.63 -24.66
CA GLN A 5 51.34 36.40 -23.87
C GLN A 5 50.55 37.58 -23.22
N ALA A 6 51.21 38.33 -22.31
CA ALA A 6 50.82 39.59 -21.62
C ALA A 6 50.10 39.39 -20.26
N GLY A 7 50.55 39.93 -19.11
CA GLY A 7 51.25 41.20 -18.85
C GLY A 7 50.20 42.32 -18.74
N ASP A 8 50.10 43.19 -17.73
CA ASP A 8 51.01 43.62 -16.67
C ASP A 8 50.22 44.53 -15.68
N GLU A 9 50.79 44.74 -14.48
CA GLU A 9 50.63 45.92 -13.58
C GLU A 9 49.22 46.28 -13.00
N GLN A 10 49.02 46.85 -11.80
CA GLN A 10 49.81 47.84 -11.05
C GLN A 10 49.38 47.93 -9.57
N ARG A 11 50.30 48.46 -8.76
CA ARG A 11 50.33 48.61 -7.29
C ARG A 11 49.40 49.70 -6.72
N LYS A 12 49.01 49.57 -5.44
CA LYS A 12 49.22 50.56 -4.34
C LYS A 12 48.59 50.10 -3.01
N GLY A 13 49.38 50.03 -1.92
CA GLY A 13 48.91 49.98 -0.52
C GLY A 13 48.59 51.40 0.01
N PRO A 14 48.66 51.72 1.33
CA PRO A 14 48.95 50.90 2.52
C PRO A 14 48.02 51.25 3.75
N GLN A 15 48.45 50.83 4.96
CA GLN A 15 48.14 51.37 6.32
C GLN A 15 47.08 50.68 7.23
N ARG A 16 47.61 50.08 8.31
CA ARG A 16 47.02 49.88 9.66
C ARG A 16 46.99 51.25 10.42
N PRO A 17 46.56 51.44 11.72
CA PRO A 17 46.14 50.52 12.80
C PRO A 17 44.99 51.04 13.75
N GLY A 18 44.69 50.30 14.84
CA GLY A 18 44.05 50.79 16.10
C GLY A 18 42.64 50.20 16.34
N ALA A 19 42.35 49.36 17.35
CA ALA A 19 42.51 49.37 18.82
C ALA A 19 41.37 50.08 19.60
N ALA A 20 40.91 49.39 20.66
CA ALA A 20 40.02 49.78 21.77
C ALA A 20 38.50 49.76 21.48
N GLN A 21 37.76 48.79 22.04
CA GLN A 21 37.13 48.75 23.39
C GLN A 21 35.89 49.65 23.52
N ALA A 22 34.72 49.04 23.74
CA ALA A 22 33.92 49.20 24.97
C ALA A 22 32.53 48.56 24.85
N ALA A 23 32.10 47.94 25.96
CA ALA A 23 30.72 47.80 26.47
C ALA A 23 29.68 47.07 25.59
N ARG A 24 28.69 46.33 26.08
CA ARG A 24 28.35 45.61 27.32
C ARG A 24 26.91 45.10 27.03
N GLN A 25 26.64 43.85 27.40
CA GLN A 25 25.33 43.34 27.83
C GLN A 25 24.20 43.05 26.82
N SER A 26 23.83 41.77 26.86
CA SER A 26 22.49 41.15 26.84
C SER A 26 21.62 41.24 25.58
N ARG A 27 21.56 40.11 24.86
CA ARG A 27 20.37 39.58 24.14
C ARG A 27 20.47 38.04 24.21
N SER A 28 19.62 37.34 24.96
CA SER A 28 18.33 36.77 24.51
C SER A 28 18.38 36.23 23.08
N GLY A 29 18.33 34.90 22.93
CA GLY A 29 18.34 34.24 21.62
C GLY A 29 18.10 32.74 21.71
N GLY A 30 17.05 32.34 22.43
CA GLY A 30 16.44 31.02 22.28
C GLY A 30 15.38 31.09 21.19
N ALA A 31 15.82 30.97 19.93
CA ALA A 31 15.02 30.72 18.73
C ALA A 31 16.01 30.81 17.56
N THR A 32 16.36 29.67 16.95
CA THR A 32 16.83 29.55 15.54
C THR A 32 17.36 28.12 15.24
N THR A 33 16.51 27.11 15.42
CA THR A 33 16.68 25.83 14.69
C THR A 33 15.42 25.52 13.87
N ALA A 34 14.23 25.84 14.39
CA ALA A 34 12.98 25.70 13.65
C ALA A 34 12.84 26.69 12.48
N GLU A 35 13.17 27.98 12.67
CA GLU A 35 13.10 28.99 11.59
C GLU A 35 14.12 28.74 10.48
N SER A 36 15.32 28.25 10.81
CA SER A 36 16.33 27.88 9.80
C SER A 36 15.96 26.61 9.02
N MET A 37 15.11 25.73 9.59
CA MET A 37 14.59 24.54 8.89
C MET A 37 13.38 24.87 8.01
N LEU A 38 12.52 25.82 8.41
CA LEU A 38 11.41 26.31 7.58
C LEU A 38 11.90 27.07 6.33
N GLN A 39 13.07 27.72 6.38
CA GLN A 39 13.68 28.36 5.21
C GLN A 39 14.32 27.38 4.21
N LEU A 40 14.56 26.12 4.60
CA LEU A 40 15.10 25.08 3.71
C LEU A 40 14.01 24.29 2.98
N GLN A 41 12.76 24.39 3.44
CA GLN A 41 11.62 23.66 2.87
C GLN A 41 11.34 24.00 1.39
N PRO A 42 11.46 25.26 0.92
CA PRO A 42 11.32 25.60 -0.50
C PRO A 42 12.52 25.18 -1.37
N LEU A 43 13.67 24.86 -0.78
CA LEU A 43 14.94 24.65 -1.49
C LEU A 43 15.41 23.19 -1.52
N ALA A 44 14.92 22.34 -0.61
CA ALA A 44 15.42 20.97 -0.46
C ALA A 44 14.35 19.87 -0.53
N GLY A 45 13.05 20.23 -0.56
CA GLY A 45 11.96 19.26 -0.56
C GLY A 45 11.84 18.44 0.73
N ASN A 46 10.63 17.94 1.01
CA ASN A 46 10.30 17.26 2.29
C ASN A 46 11.19 16.04 2.58
N ALA A 47 11.71 15.37 1.54
CA ALA A 47 12.57 14.19 1.67
C ALA A 47 13.99 14.46 2.22
N VAL A 48 14.49 15.71 2.14
CA VAL A 48 15.79 16.09 2.72
C VAL A 48 15.63 16.50 4.19
N VAL A 49 14.53 17.17 4.52
CA VAL A 49 14.18 17.54 5.91
C VAL A 49 13.97 16.29 6.77
N SER A 50 13.28 15.27 6.25
CA SER A 50 13.09 13.99 6.96
C SER A 50 14.41 13.25 7.27
N ARG A 51 15.39 13.29 6.36
CA ARG A 51 16.72 12.68 6.57
C ARG A 51 17.54 13.39 7.65
N ILE A 52 17.42 14.70 7.77
CA ILE A 52 18.10 15.49 8.81
C ILE A 52 17.50 15.18 10.19
N ILE A 53 16.17 15.01 10.27
CA ILE A 53 15.46 14.64 11.50
C ILE A 53 15.82 13.21 11.95
N GLU A 54 15.92 12.26 11.01
CA GLU A 54 16.37 10.90 11.31
C GLU A 54 17.82 10.86 11.80
N ALA A 55 18.73 11.61 11.17
CA ALA A 55 20.13 11.68 11.58
C ALA A 55 20.30 12.26 13.00
N GLN A 56 19.46 13.21 13.40
CA GLN A 56 19.47 13.78 14.76
C GLN A 56 18.87 12.85 15.81
N ARG A 57 17.89 12.01 15.45
CA ARG A 57 17.33 10.99 16.37
C ARG A 57 18.33 9.90 16.75
N HIS A 58 19.29 9.60 15.88
CA HIS A 58 20.33 8.59 16.17
C HIS A 58 21.49 9.10 17.03
N ALA A 59 21.60 10.41 17.28
CA ALA A 59 22.70 10.99 18.06
C ALA A 59 22.42 11.07 19.58
N HIS A 60 21.19 10.78 20.04
CA HIS A 60 20.76 11.09 21.42
C HIS A 60 20.33 9.92 22.31
N THR A 61 20.72 8.68 22.01
CA THR A 61 20.47 7.53 22.91
C THR A 61 21.73 6.76 23.24
N ALA A 62 22.39 7.16 24.33
CA ALA A 62 23.39 6.35 25.02
C ALA A 62 23.14 6.31 26.55
N GLU A 63 22.62 5.16 27.00
CA GLU A 63 22.75 4.46 28.31
C GLU A 63 22.05 4.94 29.62
N PRO A 64 21.85 4.08 30.67
CA PRO A 64 21.85 2.59 30.72
C PRO A 64 20.71 1.91 31.56
N SER A 65 20.56 0.60 31.31
CA SER A 65 20.10 -0.53 32.14
C SER A 65 18.69 -0.60 32.77
N SER A 66 17.84 -1.44 32.17
CA SER A 66 16.86 -2.30 32.86
C SER A 66 16.73 -3.61 32.08
N GLY A 67 16.54 -4.74 32.78
CA GLY A 67 16.65 -6.12 32.28
C GLY A 67 15.85 -6.47 31.01
N PRO A 68 16.09 -7.65 30.40
CA PRO A 68 15.63 -7.95 29.06
C PRO A 68 14.11 -8.09 29.06
N ALA A 69 13.42 -7.02 28.67
CA ALA A 69 12.12 -7.15 28.04
C ALA A 69 12.27 -8.11 26.84
N PRO A 70 11.27 -8.96 26.54
CA PRO A 70 11.34 -9.80 25.35
C PRO A 70 11.67 -8.89 24.18
N MET A 71 12.75 -9.22 23.48
CA MET A 71 13.24 -8.45 22.35
C MET A 71 12.14 -8.52 21.30
N VAL A 72 11.24 -7.53 21.29
CA VAL A 72 10.25 -7.36 20.24
C VAL A 72 11.07 -6.99 19.03
N GLN A 73 11.45 -8.01 18.26
CA GLN A 73 12.10 -7.83 16.98
C GLN A 73 11.16 -6.94 16.17
N ARG A 74 11.55 -5.68 15.99
CA ARG A 74 10.81 -4.73 15.19
C ARG A 74 10.77 -5.33 13.79
N MET A 75 9.56 -5.67 13.34
CA MET A 75 9.35 -6.13 11.98
C MET A 75 9.83 -5.04 11.04
N GLU A 76 10.69 -5.39 10.09
CA GLU A 76 11.11 -4.43 9.07
C GLU A 76 9.89 -4.08 8.21
N GLN A 77 9.78 -2.83 7.76
CA GLN A 77 8.64 -2.38 6.95
C GLN A 77 8.46 -3.25 5.69
N ASP A 78 9.54 -3.76 5.12
CA ASP A 78 9.53 -4.70 4.01
C ASP A 78 8.87 -6.05 4.31
N GLU A 79 8.93 -6.52 5.57
CA GLU A 79 8.29 -7.78 5.98
C GLU A 79 6.77 -7.64 6.09
N LEU A 80 6.27 -6.42 6.38
CA LEU A 80 4.84 -6.13 6.36
C LEU A 80 4.23 -6.34 4.97
N HIS A 81 4.97 -5.98 3.91
CA HIS A 81 4.54 -6.07 2.51
C HIS A 81 4.90 -7.40 1.82
N ARG A 82 5.25 -8.43 2.59
CA ARG A 82 5.61 -9.76 2.05
C ARG A 82 4.74 -10.84 2.66
N HIS A 83 4.26 -11.74 1.81
CA HIS A 83 3.52 -12.90 2.26
C HIS A 83 4.41 -13.79 3.17
N PRO A 84 3.92 -14.29 4.32
CA PRO A 84 4.72 -15.09 5.22
C PRO A 84 5.18 -16.39 4.55
N PRO A 85 6.44 -16.82 4.71
CA PRO A 85 6.91 -18.03 4.07
C PRO A 85 6.32 -19.28 4.73
N GLY A 86 6.18 -20.33 3.92
CA GLY A 86 5.66 -21.64 4.32
C GLY A 86 4.12 -21.73 4.25
N PRO A 87 3.58 -22.94 4.46
CA PRO A 87 2.16 -23.19 4.27
C PRO A 87 1.30 -22.45 5.28
N ALA A 88 0.26 -21.79 4.79
CA ALA A 88 -0.84 -21.29 5.61
C ALA A 88 -1.72 -22.45 6.11
N LEU A 89 -1.87 -23.50 5.29
CA LEU A 89 -2.76 -24.62 5.57
C LEU A 89 -2.16 -25.95 5.10
N ARG A 90 -2.39 -27.02 5.87
CA ARG A 90 -2.04 -28.39 5.50
C ARG A 90 -3.21 -29.31 5.78
N VAL A 91 -3.49 -30.22 4.85
CA VAL A 91 -4.47 -31.31 5.04
C VAL A 91 -3.90 -32.63 4.53
N ARG A 92 -4.47 -33.74 5.01
CA ARG A 92 -4.10 -35.08 4.54
C ARG A 92 -5.31 -35.96 4.31
N GLY A 93 -5.20 -36.88 3.36
CA GLY A 93 -6.21 -37.89 3.11
C GLY A 93 -6.26 -39.02 4.14
N PRO A 94 -7.19 -39.98 3.93
CA PRO A 94 -7.46 -41.06 4.87
C PRO A 94 -6.33 -42.09 4.96
N ARG A 95 -5.40 -42.12 4.01
CA ARG A 95 -4.28 -43.08 4.01
C ARG A 95 -3.50 -43.00 5.33
N SER A 96 -3.34 -44.15 5.97
CA SER A 96 -2.53 -44.28 7.18
C SER A 96 -1.06 -43.99 6.85
N SER A 97 -0.46 -43.07 7.60
CA SER A 97 0.94 -42.69 7.48
C SER A 97 1.59 -42.83 8.85
N ARG A 98 2.75 -43.50 8.90
CA ARG A 98 3.57 -43.66 10.12
C ARG A 98 4.57 -42.50 10.31
N ALA A 99 4.51 -41.47 9.45
CA ALA A 99 5.45 -40.38 9.51
C ALA A 99 5.17 -39.45 10.70
N LYS A 100 6.24 -38.95 11.32
CA LYS A 100 6.18 -38.06 12.48
C LYS A 100 5.76 -36.62 12.14
N ASP A 101 5.66 -36.28 10.85
CA ASP A 101 5.37 -34.94 10.32
C ASP A 101 3.88 -34.74 9.94
N ARG A 102 3.01 -35.61 10.46
CA ARG A 102 1.60 -35.68 10.11
C ARG A 102 0.85 -34.43 10.58
N THR A 103 0.17 -33.75 9.65
CA THR A 103 -0.82 -32.72 10.00
C THR A 103 -1.99 -33.34 10.79
N PRO A 104 -2.53 -32.68 11.83
CA PRO A 104 -3.73 -33.14 12.51
C PRO A 104 -4.97 -33.11 11.61
N ASN A 105 -4.93 -32.33 10.53
CA ASN A 105 -6.04 -32.06 9.63
C ASN A 105 -6.30 -33.21 8.65
N ALA A 106 -6.85 -34.30 9.20
CA ALA A 106 -7.15 -35.52 8.47
C ALA A 106 -8.54 -35.46 7.86
N LEU A 107 -8.62 -35.54 6.53
CA LEU A 107 -9.87 -35.65 5.79
C LEU A 107 -10.43 -37.07 5.88
N THR A 108 -11.75 -37.20 5.88
CA THR A 108 -12.42 -38.48 5.63
C THR A 108 -12.18 -38.90 4.17
N ALA A 109 -12.59 -40.13 3.82
CA ALA A 109 -12.52 -40.56 2.43
C ALA A 109 -13.36 -39.66 1.52
N ASP A 110 -14.59 -39.33 1.93
CA ASP A 110 -15.52 -38.52 1.14
C ASP A 110 -15.03 -37.07 1.00
N GLU A 111 -14.53 -36.47 2.08
CA GLU A 111 -13.93 -35.14 2.04
C GLU A 111 -12.65 -35.10 1.21
N TRP A 112 -11.86 -36.17 1.19
CA TRP A 112 -10.71 -36.25 0.30
C TRP A 112 -11.18 -36.28 -1.16
N GLN A 113 -12.19 -37.09 -1.48
CA GLN A 113 -12.72 -37.19 -2.84
C GLN A 113 -13.43 -35.93 -3.32
N SER A 114 -13.95 -35.09 -2.40
CA SER A 114 -14.56 -33.82 -2.77
C SER A 114 -13.54 -32.78 -3.23
N LEU A 115 -12.24 -32.93 -2.89
CA LEU A 115 -11.20 -32.03 -3.37
C LEU A 115 -11.10 -32.05 -4.90
N PRO A 116 -10.76 -30.91 -5.54
CA PRO A 116 -10.55 -30.87 -6.99
C PRO A 116 -9.57 -31.94 -7.45
N GLN A 117 -9.85 -32.54 -8.61
CA GLN A 117 -9.07 -33.64 -9.16
C GLN A 117 -7.58 -33.25 -9.30
N ALA A 118 -7.30 -32.07 -9.83
CA ALA A 118 -5.94 -31.54 -9.97
C ALA A 118 -5.20 -31.45 -8.62
N THR A 119 -5.88 -31.01 -7.55
CA THR A 119 -5.31 -30.98 -6.19
C THR A 119 -4.98 -32.39 -5.69
N ARG A 120 -5.86 -33.37 -5.93
CA ARG A 120 -5.63 -34.76 -5.54
C ARG A 120 -4.47 -35.40 -6.31
N ASP A 121 -4.38 -35.12 -7.61
CA ASP A 121 -3.34 -35.67 -8.49
C ASP A 121 -1.96 -35.10 -8.17
N ALA A 122 -1.90 -33.81 -7.82
CA ALA A 122 -0.67 -33.15 -7.36
C ALA A 122 -0.25 -33.58 -5.94
N ALA A 123 -1.15 -34.19 -5.15
CA ALA A 123 -0.88 -34.49 -3.76
C ALA A 123 0.07 -35.68 -3.57
N ASN A 124 1.25 -35.42 -2.99
CA ASN A 124 2.18 -36.49 -2.63
C ASN A 124 1.65 -37.29 -1.43
N LYS A 125 1.37 -38.60 -1.62
CA LYS A 125 0.89 -39.50 -0.55
C LYS A 125 -0.36 -38.95 0.15
N GLN A 126 -1.27 -38.33 -0.61
CA GLN A 126 -2.47 -37.67 -0.11
C GLN A 126 -2.18 -36.58 0.93
N ARG A 127 -1.19 -35.74 0.67
CA ARG A 127 -0.87 -34.58 1.50
C ARG A 127 -0.94 -33.34 0.62
N VAL A 128 -1.66 -32.35 1.11
CA VAL A 128 -1.81 -31.05 0.45
C VAL A 128 -1.29 -30.01 1.42
N ALA A 129 -0.36 -29.18 0.95
CA ALA A 129 0.09 -27.98 1.62
C ALA A 129 -0.31 -26.80 0.74
N ILE A 130 -0.89 -25.78 1.34
CA ILE A 130 -1.37 -24.58 0.66
C ILE A 130 -0.61 -23.42 1.26
N ASP A 131 0.19 -22.77 0.41
CA ASP A 131 0.99 -21.62 0.79
C ASP A 131 0.17 -20.33 0.77
N ALA A 132 -0.80 -20.22 -0.14
CA ALA A 132 -1.69 -19.06 -0.22
C ALA A 132 -2.55 -18.89 1.03
N ASP A 133 -2.73 -17.64 1.46
CA ASP A 133 -3.74 -17.29 2.47
C ASP A 133 -5.16 -17.64 1.97
N PRO A 134 -6.15 -17.80 2.87
CA PRO A 134 -7.49 -18.23 2.48
C PRO A 134 -8.19 -17.36 1.44
N GLN A 135 -7.94 -16.06 1.42
CA GLN A 135 -8.57 -15.17 0.45
C GLN A 135 -7.90 -15.29 -0.92
N THR A 136 -6.57 -15.34 -0.96
CA THR A 136 -5.83 -15.64 -2.20
C THR A 136 -6.23 -17.02 -2.73
N LEU A 137 -6.40 -18.02 -1.87
CA LEU A 137 -6.92 -19.33 -2.27
C LEU A 137 -8.32 -19.24 -2.88
N GLN A 138 -9.21 -18.42 -2.31
CA GLN A 138 -10.54 -18.19 -2.89
C GLN A 138 -10.47 -17.65 -4.33
N GLU A 139 -9.46 -16.84 -4.60
CA GLU A 139 -9.25 -16.17 -5.88
C GLU A 139 -8.58 -17.05 -6.92
N THR A 140 -7.67 -17.93 -6.51
CA THR A 140 -6.91 -18.80 -7.42
C THR A 140 -7.51 -20.19 -7.57
N ASP A 141 -8.16 -20.73 -6.53
CA ASP A 141 -8.78 -22.07 -6.54
C ASP A 141 -10.05 -22.08 -5.66
N GLN A 142 -11.12 -21.53 -6.24
CA GLN A 142 -12.40 -21.35 -5.57
C GLN A 142 -13.00 -22.69 -5.10
N LEU A 143 -12.86 -23.75 -5.87
CA LEU A 143 -13.40 -25.07 -5.51
C LEU A 143 -12.65 -25.65 -4.31
N LEU A 144 -11.32 -25.56 -4.28
CA LEU A 144 -10.53 -25.99 -3.13
C LEU A 144 -10.87 -25.17 -1.89
N HIS A 145 -11.00 -23.84 -2.04
CA HIS A 145 -11.45 -22.94 -0.97
C HIS A 145 -12.82 -23.35 -0.40
N TYR A 146 -13.81 -23.56 -1.28
CA TYR A 146 -15.15 -23.97 -0.87
C TYR A 146 -15.15 -25.32 -0.15
N ASN A 147 -14.48 -26.31 -0.74
CA ASN A 147 -14.47 -27.67 -0.23
C ASN A 147 -13.81 -27.73 1.15
N LEU A 148 -12.62 -27.15 1.31
CA LEU A 148 -11.92 -27.14 2.60
C LEU A 148 -12.61 -26.22 3.62
N GLY A 149 -13.11 -25.06 3.20
CA GLY A 149 -13.80 -24.11 4.06
C GLY A 149 -15.14 -24.61 4.60
N ASN A 150 -15.71 -25.66 4.02
CA ASN A 150 -16.91 -26.34 4.53
C ASN A 150 -16.60 -27.37 5.62
N ILE A 151 -15.33 -27.78 5.82
CA ILE A 151 -14.93 -28.84 6.75
C ILE A 151 -14.70 -28.27 8.16
N ARG A 152 -15.75 -27.73 8.77
CA ARG A 152 -15.68 -27.04 10.07
C ARG A 152 -15.13 -27.88 11.21
N ARG A 153 -15.31 -29.21 11.17
CA ARG A 153 -14.81 -30.13 12.20
C ARG A 153 -13.27 -30.09 12.37
N LEU A 154 -12.54 -29.55 11.39
CA LEU A 154 -11.09 -29.36 11.46
C LEU A 154 -10.69 -28.04 12.14
N ALA A 155 -11.64 -27.16 12.42
CA ALA A 155 -11.45 -25.89 13.11
C ALA A 155 -12.50 -25.75 14.24
N PRO A 156 -12.41 -26.58 15.30
CA PRO A 156 -13.42 -26.64 16.36
C PRO A 156 -13.57 -25.32 17.14
N ASP A 157 -12.52 -24.49 17.19
CA ASP A 157 -12.51 -23.22 17.91
C ASP A 157 -13.12 -22.06 17.10
N VAL A 158 -13.45 -22.30 15.82
CA VAL A 158 -14.04 -21.28 14.95
C VAL A 158 -15.57 -21.27 15.11
N PRO A 159 -16.20 -20.11 15.34
CA PRO A 159 -17.65 -20.03 15.52
C PRO A 159 -18.45 -20.62 14.36
N PRO A 160 -19.62 -21.24 14.61
CA PRO A 160 -20.47 -21.80 13.55
C PRO A 160 -20.94 -20.75 12.51
N THR A 161 -20.99 -19.47 12.90
CA THR A 161 -21.36 -18.33 12.06
C THR A 161 -20.20 -17.80 11.22
N ALA A 162 -18.96 -18.21 11.49
CA ALA A 162 -17.78 -17.69 10.82
C ALA A 162 -17.75 -18.06 9.33
N GLY A 163 -17.11 -17.24 8.52
CA GLY A 163 -16.96 -17.49 7.08
C GLY A 163 -15.97 -18.61 6.77
N ARG A 164 -15.86 -18.97 5.49
CA ARG A 164 -14.91 -20.00 5.04
C ARG A 164 -13.45 -19.61 5.25
N ASN A 165 -13.13 -18.33 5.12
CA ASN A 165 -11.78 -17.84 5.40
C ASN A 165 -11.41 -18.15 6.86
N ASP A 166 -12.28 -17.79 7.81
CA ASP A 166 -12.06 -18.06 9.23
C ASP A 166 -11.89 -19.55 9.53
N VAL A 167 -12.69 -20.41 8.86
CA VAL A 167 -12.52 -21.86 8.96
C VAL A 167 -11.14 -22.28 8.49
N LEU A 168 -10.71 -21.85 7.29
CA LEU A 168 -9.40 -22.20 6.74
C LEU A 168 -8.24 -21.68 7.61
N GLU A 169 -8.36 -20.47 8.16
CA GLU A 169 -7.41 -19.93 9.13
C GLU A 169 -7.37 -20.79 10.40
N GLY A 170 -8.54 -21.19 10.92
CA GLY A 170 -8.62 -22.07 12.09
C GLY A 170 -7.97 -23.43 11.85
N ILE A 171 -8.19 -24.05 10.69
CA ILE A 171 -7.53 -25.31 10.31
C ILE A 171 -6.00 -25.11 10.24
N GLY A 172 -5.55 -23.98 9.69
CA GLY A 172 -4.14 -23.61 9.64
C GLY A 172 -3.54 -23.36 11.02
N ARG A 173 -4.22 -22.63 11.90
CA ARG A 173 -3.74 -22.31 13.24
C ARG A 173 -3.71 -23.54 14.16
N ALA A 174 -4.56 -24.52 13.91
CA ALA A 174 -4.58 -25.78 14.66
C ALA A 174 -3.43 -26.75 14.30
N ASP A 175 -2.70 -26.55 13.19
CA ASP A 175 -1.54 -27.37 12.84
C ASP A 175 -0.23 -26.73 13.36
N PRO A 176 0.52 -27.42 14.26
CA PRO A 176 1.78 -26.92 14.79
C PRO A 176 2.85 -26.58 13.72
N ARG A 177 2.74 -27.15 12.52
CA ARG A 177 3.69 -26.93 11.42
C ARG A 177 3.41 -25.67 10.60
N THR A 178 2.23 -25.09 10.74
CA THR A 178 1.82 -23.85 10.08
C THR A 178 1.79 -22.67 11.07
N LEU A 179 1.96 -22.91 12.38
CA LEU A 179 2.06 -21.85 13.39
C LEU A 179 3.11 -20.77 13.06
N GLY A 180 4.24 -21.14 12.46
CA GLY A 180 5.25 -20.16 12.06
C GLY A 180 4.75 -19.17 11.00
N HIS A 181 3.87 -19.61 10.10
CA HIS A 181 3.19 -18.72 9.14
C HIS A 181 2.25 -17.77 9.89
N TRP A 182 1.35 -18.32 10.72
CA TRP A 182 0.32 -17.54 11.41
C TRP A 182 0.88 -16.57 12.46
N ASN A 183 1.92 -16.94 13.20
CA ASN A 183 2.58 -16.03 14.14
C ASN A 183 3.20 -14.83 13.42
N ARG A 184 3.79 -15.04 12.24
CA ARG A 184 4.29 -13.93 11.41
C ARG A 184 3.15 -13.08 10.88
N GLN A 185 2.05 -13.72 10.48
CA GLN A 185 0.88 -12.99 10.03
C GLN A 185 0.29 -12.11 11.15
N ASP A 186 0.15 -12.63 12.36
CA ASP A 186 -0.32 -11.86 13.52
C ASP A 186 0.62 -10.70 13.85
N ALA A 187 1.93 -10.91 13.70
CA ALA A 187 2.92 -9.86 13.87
C ALA A 187 2.79 -8.75 12.80
N ARG A 188 2.49 -9.11 11.54
CA ARG A 188 2.20 -8.16 10.45
C ARG A 188 0.95 -7.35 10.76
N ASP A 189 -0.13 -8.02 11.15
CA ASP A 189 -1.41 -7.38 11.49
C ASP A 189 -1.20 -6.39 12.65
N THR A 190 -0.54 -6.82 13.73
CA THR A 190 -0.24 -5.95 14.89
C THR A 190 0.67 -4.77 14.52
N GLN A 191 1.65 -4.98 13.64
CA GLN A 191 2.51 -3.89 13.15
C GLN A 191 1.71 -2.87 12.36
N LEU A 192 0.82 -3.30 11.47
CA LEU A 192 -0.05 -2.40 10.70
C LEU A 192 -0.96 -1.57 11.62
N GLY A 193 -1.51 -2.17 12.68
CA GLY A 193 -2.29 -1.43 13.68
C GLY A 193 -1.48 -0.30 14.34
N ARG A 194 -0.25 -0.59 14.78
CA ARG A 194 0.66 0.42 15.34
C ARG A 194 1.00 1.51 14.33
N ASP A 195 1.26 1.13 13.09
CA ASP A 195 1.60 2.07 12.03
C ASP A 195 0.40 2.96 11.67
N ALA A 196 -0.82 2.42 11.67
CA ALA A 196 -2.03 3.19 11.43
C ALA A 196 -2.25 4.25 12.52
N ARG A 197 -2.07 3.87 13.80
CA ARG A 197 -2.14 4.81 14.92
C ARG A 197 -1.09 5.93 14.79
N ALA A 198 0.16 5.54 14.54
CA ALA A 198 1.25 6.49 14.35
C ALA A 198 1.02 7.42 13.15
N THR A 199 0.46 6.89 12.06
CA THR A 199 0.11 7.65 10.84
C THR A 199 -0.96 8.68 11.16
N ARG A 200 -2.00 8.29 11.90
CA ARG A 200 -3.05 9.21 12.32
C ARG A 200 -2.55 10.32 13.25
N ASP A 201 -1.67 9.98 14.19
CA ASP A 201 -1.06 10.93 15.13
C ASP A 201 -0.12 11.91 14.43
N ALA A 202 0.58 11.45 13.39
CA ALA A 202 1.50 12.27 12.60
C ALA A 202 0.79 13.14 11.56
N TYR A 203 -0.49 12.88 11.26
CA TYR A 203 -1.26 13.63 10.29
C TYR A 203 -1.69 14.99 10.87
N THR A 204 -1.08 16.07 10.37
CA THR A 204 -1.25 17.43 10.89
C THR A 204 -2.08 18.36 10.00
N GLU A 205 -2.49 17.91 8.82
CA GLU A 205 -3.20 18.78 7.87
C GLU A 205 -4.57 19.21 8.43
N THR A 206 -4.82 20.52 8.41
CA THR A 206 -6.04 21.11 8.93
C THR A 206 -7.20 21.01 7.92
N PRO A 207 -8.47 21.21 8.33
CA PRO A 207 -9.58 21.39 7.40
C PRO A 207 -9.34 22.50 6.37
N GLU A 208 -8.70 23.60 6.80
CA GLU A 208 -8.39 24.74 5.94
C GLU A 208 -7.32 24.39 4.89
N ASP A 209 -6.27 23.68 5.27
CA ASP A 209 -5.23 23.20 4.34
C ASP A 209 -5.85 22.29 3.26
N ARG A 210 -6.74 21.38 3.68
CA ARG A 210 -7.46 20.49 2.75
C ARG A 210 -8.34 21.27 1.79
N GLN A 211 -9.12 22.22 2.31
CA GLN A 211 -9.97 23.07 1.48
C GLN A 211 -9.15 23.86 0.45
N GLN A 212 -7.96 24.33 0.84
CA GLN A 212 -7.06 25.01 -0.09
C GLN A 212 -6.55 24.06 -1.19
N ARG A 213 -6.15 22.83 -0.84
CA ARG A 213 -5.79 21.81 -1.84
C ARG A 213 -6.96 21.52 -2.79
N HIS A 214 -8.18 21.40 -2.27
CA HIS A 214 -9.37 21.19 -3.10
C HIS A 214 -9.61 22.32 -4.08
N GLN A 215 -9.48 23.56 -3.62
CA GLN A 215 -9.62 24.72 -4.49
C GLN A 215 -8.57 24.69 -5.61
N THR A 216 -7.32 24.33 -5.30
CA THR A 216 -6.27 24.17 -6.32
C THR A 216 -6.65 23.11 -7.36
N VAL A 217 -7.22 21.98 -6.95
CA VAL A 217 -7.68 20.93 -7.88
C VAL A 217 -8.83 21.44 -8.76
N GLU A 218 -9.83 22.09 -8.19
CA GLU A 218 -10.97 22.64 -8.94
C GLU A 218 -10.53 23.74 -9.93
N ASP A 219 -9.66 24.65 -9.50
CA ASP A 219 -9.11 25.70 -10.36
C ASP A 219 -8.30 25.11 -11.53
N THR A 220 -7.54 24.05 -11.26
CA THR A 220 -6.79 23.31 -12.30
C THR A 220 -7.74 22.68 -13.31
N LEU A 221 -8.79 22.02 -12.83
CA LEU A 221 -9.81 21.37 -13.67
C LEU A 221 -10.74 22.37 -14.37
N ALA A 222 -10.82 23.62 -13.93
CA ALA A 222 -11.52 24.70 -14.63
C ALA A 222 -10.63 25.44 -15.66
N GLY A 223 -9.31 25.18 -15.64
CA GLY A 223 -8.33 25.85 -16.50
C GLY A 223 -8.47 25.54 -17.99
N ALA A 224 -7.88 26.38 -18.84
CA ALA A 224 -8.03 26.28 -20.30
C ALA A 224 -7.44 24.98 -20.91
N GLY A 225 -6.50 24.32 -20.22
CA GLY A 225 -5.93 23.02 -20.62
C GLY A 225 -6.81 21.80 -20.27
N SER A 226 -7.89 22.03 -19.52
CA SER A 226 -8.83 21.03 -19.01
C SER A 226 -10.06 20.97 -19.93
N GLN A 227 -9.88 20.40 -21.13
CA GLN A 227 -10.94 20.35 -22.17
C GLN A 227 -11.63 18.97 -22.25
N ASP A 228 -10.88 17.91 -21.97
CA ASP A 228 -11.31 16.52 -21.90
C ASP A 228 -10.57 15.82 -20.74
N ALA A 229 -10.91 14.58 -20.41
CA ALA A 229 -10.27 13.86 -19.32
C ALA A 229 -8.74 13.71 -19.41
N MET A 230 -8.17 13.62 -20.62
CA MET A 230 -6.71 13.58 -20.76
C MET A 230 -6.08 14.97 -20.55
N GLY A 231 -6.75 16.04 -20.95
CA GLY A 231 -6.40 17.42 -20.62
C GLY A 231 -6.46 17.67 -19.11
N ASP A 232 -7.53 17.23 -18.45
CA ASP A 232 -7.68 17.26 -16.99
C ASP A 232 -6.49 16.56 -16.32
N LEU A 233 -6.16 15.34 -16.77
CA LEU A 233 -5.07 14.56 -16.20
C LEU A 233 -3.70 15.21 -16.40
N ARG A 234 -3.41 15.73 -17.60
CA ARG A 234 -2.16 16.45 -17.88
C ARG A 234 -2.02 17.68 -16.98
N ALA A 235 -3.10 18.47 -16.85
CA ALA A 235 -3.09 19.66 -16.01
C ALA A 235 -2.85 19.34 -14.52
N LEU A 236 -3.37 18.21 -14.02
CA LEU A 236 -3.07 17.74 -12.67
C LEU A 236 -1.60 17.27 -12.54
N LEU A 237 -1.09 16.49 -13.51
CA LEU A 237 0.28 15.96 -13.47
C LEU A 237 1.36 17.04 -13.65
N GLU A 238 1.02 18.23 -14.14
CA GLU A 238 1.92 19.39 -14.15
C GLU A 238 2.18 19.96 -12.74
N GLN A 239 1.26 19.74 -11.80
CA GLN A 239 1.33 20.29 -10.44
C GLN A 239 1.59 19.22 -9.37
N PHE A 240 1.25 17.96 -9.67
CA PHE A 240 1.30 16.87 -8.70
C PHE A 240 2.07 15.68 -9.27
N ASP A 241 2.86 15.03 -8.42
CA ASP A 241 3.62 13.82 -8.80
C ASP A 241 2.71 12.62 -9.12
N GLY A 242 1.44 12.67 -8.71
CA GLY A 242 0.47 11.64 -9.06
C GLY A 242 -0.98 12.07 -8.82
N VAL A 243 -1.91 11.21 -9.21
CA VAL A 243 -3.36 11.45 -9.11
C VAL A 243 -4.04 10.19 -8.59
N ALA A 244 -4.79 10.31 -7.50
CA ALA A 244 -5.69 9.26 -7.05
C ALA A 244 -7.03 9.37 -7.79
N ILE A 245 -7.50 8.25 -8.31
CA ILE A 245 -8.76 8.14 -9.03
C ILE A 245 -9.68 7.26 -8.20
N GLY A 246 -10.55 7.90 -7.43
CA GLY A 246 -11.51 7.23 -6.57
C GLY A 246 -12.80 6.91 -7.33
N GLY A 247 -13.28 5.67 -7.21
CA GLY A 247 -14.50 5.23 -7.88
C GLY A 247 -15.19 4.07 -7.19
N THR A 248 -16.28 3.59 -7.80
CA THR A 248 -16.84 2.29 -7.45
C THR A 248 -16.06 1.21 -8.16
N HIS A 249 -15.62 0.16 -7.47
CA HIS A 249 -14.88 -0.95 -8.11
C HIS A 249 -15.66 -1.67 -9.23
N SER A 250 -17.00 -1.64 -9.17
CA SER A 250 -17.87 -2.33 -10.12
C SER A 250 -18.21 -1.46 -11.33
N GLY A 251 -18.09 -2.04 -12.54
CA GLY A 251 -18.54 -1.46 -13.80
C GLY A 251 -17.98 -0.07 -14.13
N ALA A 252 -16.87 0.33 -13.49
CA ALA A 252 -16.41 1.69 -13.58
C ALA A 252 -15.72 1.97 -14.91
N ARG A 253 -16.18 3.05 -15.54
CA ARG A 253 -15.64 3.64 -16.78
C ARG A 253 -14.14 3.98 -16.67
N ILE A 254 -13.61 4.09 -15.45
CA ILE A 254 -12.17 4.29 -15.25
C ILE A 254 -11.32 3.15 -15.84
N TRP A 255 -11.79 1.91 -15.79
CA TRP A 255 -11.05 0.77 -16.37
C TRP A 255 -10.96 0.89 -17.89
N GLU A 256 -12.05 1.30 -18.53
CA GLU A 256 -12.08 1.62 -19.97
C GLU A 256 -11.18 2.82 -20.31
N PHE A 257 -11.22 3.90 -19.52
CA PHE A 257 -10.35 5.05 -19.70
C PHE A 257 -8.87 4.66 -19.60
N LEU A 258 -8.47 3.94 -18.55
CA LEU A 258 -7.10 3.48 -18.35
C LEU A 258 -6.64 2.57 -19.50
N CYS A 259 -7.50 1.63 -19.93
CA CYS A 259 -7.19 0.74 -21.04
C CYS A 259 -7.04 1.50 -22.37
N THR A 260 -7.93 2.45 -22.65
CA THR A 260 -8.01 3.16 -23.94
C THR A 260 -6.90 4.19 -24.10
N HIS A 261 -6.57 4.90 -23.01
CA HIS A 261 -5.63 6.03 -23.06
C HIS A 261 -4.24 5.68 -22.51
N MET A 262 -3.91 4.39 -22.30
CA MET A 262 -2.64 3.99 -21.68
C MET A 262 -1.40 4.58 -22.38
N GLU A 263 -1.41 4.67 -23.72
CA GLU A 263 -0.35 5.32 -24.50
C GLU A 263 -0.22 6.82 -24.17
N GLU A 264 -1.34 7.53 -24.14
CA GLU A 264 -1.37 8.96 -23.85
C GLU A 264 -1.04 9.25 -22.37
N ILE A 265 -1.44 8.38 -21.46
CA ILE A 265 -1.09 8.39 -20.05
C ILE A 265 0.43 8.27 -19.89
N HIS A 266 1.05 7.32 -20.59
CA HIS A 266 2.51 7.18 -20.62
C HIS A 266 3.18 8.44 -21.21
N ALA A 267 2.66 8.97 -22.32
CA ALA A 267 3.17 10.19 -22.95
C ALA A 267 3.02 11.43 -22.07
N ALA A 268 2.04 11.46 -21.16
CA ALA A 268 1.88 12.49 -20.13
C ALA A 268 2.87 12.36 -18.96
N GLY A 269 3.81 11.40 -19.02
CA GLY A 269 4.86 11.22 -18.03
C GLY A 269 4.51 10.25 -16.90
N VAL A 270 3.37 9.56 -16.98
CA VAL A 270 3.02 8.51 -16.02
C VAL A 270 3.86 7.27 -16.27
N SER A 271 4.52 6.81 -15.22
CA SER A 271 5.42 5.65 -15.24
C SER A 271 4.87 4.44 -14.50
N THR A 272 3.97 4.67 -13.55
CA THR A 272 3.47 3.66 -12.62
C THR A 272 1.97 3.83 -12.38
N LEU A 273 1.23 2.73 -12.50
CA LEU A 273 -0.16 2.60 -12.11
C LEU A 273 -0.23 1.78 -10.81
N TYR A 274 -0.78 2.39 -9.76
CA TYR A 274 -1.02 1.72 -8.50
C TYR A 274 -2.48 1.26 -8.44
N LEU A 275 -2.73 -0.02 -8.11
CA LEU A 275 -4.09 -0.60 -8.16
C LEU A 275 -4.48 -1.21 -6.81
N GLU A 276 -5.62 -0.79 -6.24
CA GLU A 276 -6.21 -1.43 -5.05
C GLU A 276 -6.54 -2.90 -5.31
N SER A 277 -6.96 -3.23 -6.53
CA SER A 277 -7.34 -4.60 -6.91
C SER A 277 -6.21 -5.61 -6.73
N ILE A 278 -4.95 -5.19 -6.89
CA ILE A 278 -3.81 -6.09 -6.85
C ILE A 278 -3.28 -6.19 -5.42
N ARG A 279 -3.17 -7.45 -4.97
CA ARG A 279 -2.55 -7.80 -3.70
C ARG A 279 -1.03 -7.72 -3.83
N ASP A 280 -0.39 -6.75 -3.19
CA ASP A 280 1.06 -6.56 -3.29
C ASP A 280 1.85 -7.73 -2.69
N ASP A 281 1.33 -8.33 -1.63
CA ASP A 281 1.97 -9.41 -0.89
C ASP A 281 1.77 -10.77 -1.55
N GLY A 282 0.67 -10.95 -2.31
CA GLY A 282 0.28 -12.21 -2.94
C GLY A 282 0.51 -12.29 -4.45
N TYR A 283 0.27 -11.22 -5.22
CA TYR A 283 0.29 -11.26 -6.69
C TYR A 283 1.39 -10.43 -7.34
N GLN A 284 2.11 -9.57 -6.60
CA GLN A 284 3.04 -8.64 -7.23
C GLN A 284 4.09 -9.34 -8.10
N SER A 285 4.67 -10.46 -7.62
CA SER A 285 5.66 -11.21 -8.39
C SER A 285 5.10 -11.78 -9.70
N HIS A 286 3.82 -12.17 -9.70
CA HIS A 286 3.15 -12.66 -10.90
C HIS A 286 2.85 -11.52 -11.88
N VAL A 287 2.45 -10.35 -11.37
CA VAL A 287 2.22 -9.15 -12.18
C VAL A 287 3.54 -8.68 -12.80
N ASP A 288 4.61 -8.59 -12.01
CA ASP A 288 5.93 -8.19 -12.48
C ASP A 288 6.45 -9.12 -13.59
N ALA A 289 6.28 -10.44 -13.44
CA ALA A 289 6.66 -11.40 -14.46
C ALA A 289 5.86 -11.20 -15.76
N TYR A 290 4.53 -11.04 -15.65
CA TYR A 290 3.68 -10.80 -16.80
C TYR A 290 4.04 -9.50 -17.53
N LEU A 291 4.28 -8.40 -16.80
CA LEU A 291 4.70 -7.13 -17.41
C LEU A 291 6.08 -7.22 -18.08
N ALA A 292 6.98 -8.07 -17.57
CA ALA A 292 8.34 -8.20 -18.09
C ALA A 292 8.41 -9.04 -19.38
N ASP A 293 7.71 -10.17 -19.45
CA ASP A 293 7.86 -11.13 -20.56
C ASP A 293 6.53 -11.54 -21.23
N GLY A 294 5.38 -11.14 -20.69
CA GLY A 294 4.05 -11.49 -21.19
C GLY A 294 3.51 -12.83 -20.69
N THR A 295 4.23 -13.55 -19.83
CA THR A 295 3.81 -14.85 -19.31
C THR A 295 2.82 -14.67 -18.17
N ILE A 296 1.54 -14.88 -18.45
CA ILE A 296 0.51 -14.92 -17.40
C ILE A 296 0.56 -16.26 -16.67
N SER A 297 0.82 -16.22 -15.36
CA SER A 297 0.75 -17.43 -14.55
C SER A 297 -0.70 -17.92 -14.42
N PRO A 298 -0.95 -19.23 -14.25
CA PRO A 298 -2.32 -19.75 -14.07
C PRO A 298 -3.06 -19.10 -12.90
N GLY A 299 -2.34 -18.79 -11.80
CA GLY A 299 -2.90 -18.11 -10.63
C GLY A 299 -3.32 -16.67 -10.93
N LEU A 300 -2.47 -15.91 -11.63
CA LEU A 300 -2.80 -14.55 -12.07
C LEU A 300 -3.97 -14.53 -13.06
N GLN A 301 -3.99 -15.47 -14.01
CA GLN A 301 -5.09 -15.61 -14.97
C GLN A 301 -6.42 -15.89 -14.28
N ALA A 302 -6.44 -16.83 -13.33
CA ALA A 302 -7.64 -17.15 -12.55
C ALA A 302 -8.12 -15.95 -11.72
N PHE A 303 -7.19 -15.25 -11.06
CA PHE A 303 -7.48 -14.06 -10.29
C PHE A 303 -8.09 -12.94 -11.16
N VAL A 304 -7.45 -12.60 -12.28
CA VAL A 304 -7.90 -11.55 -13.20
C VAL A 304 -9.30 -11.85 -13.75
N ALA A 305 -9.50 -13.07 -14.29
CA ALA A 305 -10.79 -13.47 -14.84
C ALA A 305 -11.91 -13.39 -13.78
N ARG A 306 -11.59 -13.76 -12.54
CA ARG A 306 -12.54 -13.69 -11.43
C ARG A 306 -12.81 -12.25 -11.00
N TYR A 307 -11.78 -11.41 -10.92
CA TYR A 307 -11.92 -10.01 -10.56
C TYR A 307 -12.83 -9.29 -11.56
N ASP A 308 -12.54 -9.45 -12.86
CA ASP A 308 -13.31 -8.83 -13.93
C ASP A 308 -14.77 -9.30 -13.95
N SER A 309 -15.01 -10.59 -13.68
CA SER A 309 -16.37 -11.12 -13.58
C SER A 309 -17.11 -10.60 -12.34
N ASN A 310 -16.47 -10.55 -11.17
CA ASN A 310 -17.12 -10.12 -9.93
C ASN A 310 -17.41 -8.62 -9.93
N MET A 311 -16.56 -7.83 -10.59
CA MET A 311 -16.70 -6.39 -10.72
C MET A 311 -17.45 -5.98 -12.00
N ASN A 312 -17.92 -6.93 -12.80
CA ASN A 312 -18.65 -6.67 -14.05
C ASN A 312 -17.90 -5.70 -14.99
N LEU A 313 -16.60 -5.92 -15.21
CA LEU A 313 -15.73 -5.01 -15.97
C LEU A 313 -15.70 -5.30 -17.48
N GLY A 314 -16.22 -6.45 -17.91
CA GLY A 314 -16.29 -6.79 -19.33
C GLY A 314 -14.92 -6.87 -20.00
N ALA A 315 -14.80 -6.31 -21.21
CA ALA A 315 -13.62 -6.42 -22.06
C ALA A 315 -12.48 -5.46 -21.68
N THR A 316 -12.74 -4.45 -20.86
CA THR A 316 -11.78 -3.40 -20.49
C THR A 316 -11.35 -3.49 -19.03
N GLY A 317 -11.55 -4.64 -18.38
CA GLY A 317 -11.20 -4.87 -16.98
C GLY A 317 -9.71 -4.96 -16.68
N LEU A 318 -9.38 -5.51 -15.51
CA LEU A 318 -8.02 -5.64 -15.00
C LEU A 318 -7.10 -6.35 -15.99
N GLY A 319 -7.58 -7.39 -16.68
CA GLY A 319 -6.77 -8.09 -17.67
C GLY A 319 -6.35 -7.20 -18.84
N ALA A 320 -7.28 -6.39 -19.34
CA ALA A 320 -7.02 -5.47 -20.44
C ALA A 320 -6.10 -4.31 -20.01
N VAL A 321 -6.30 -3.77 -18.80
CA VAL A 321 -5.41 -2.75 -18.22
C VAL A 321 -3.99 -3.28 -18.03
N LEU A 322 -3.81 -4.52 -17.57
CA LEU A 322 -2.49 -5.13 -17.44
C LEU A 322 -1.81 -5.32 -18.80
N GLU A 323 -2.54 -5.75 -19.83
CA GLU A 323 -1.99 -5.88 -21.20
C GLU A 323 -1.62 -4.51 -21.79
N ALA A 324 -2.47 -3.50 -21.60
CA ALA A 324 -2.19 -2.13 -22.04
C ALA A 324 -0.95 -1.57 -21.33
N ALA A 325 -0.87 -1.73 -19.99
CA ALA A 325 0.28 -1.29 -19.21
C ALA A 325 1.58 -1.95 -19.69
N ARG A 326 1.55 -3.27 -19.95
CA ARG A 326 2.68 -4.00 -20.55
C ARG A 326 3.07 -3.44 -21.92
N THR A 327 2.11 -3.24 -22.80
CA THR A 327 2.31 -2.75 -24.18
C THR A 327 2.95 -1.37 -24.20
N HIS A 328 2.56 -0.49 -23.27
CA HIS A 328 3.04 0.88 -23.18
C HIS A 328 4.10 1.09 -22.07
N HIS A 329 4.69 0.01 -21.56
CA HIS A 329 5.77 0.03 -20.58
C HIS A 329 5.47 0.79 -19.27
N ILE A 330 4.20 0.84 -18.86
CA ILE A 330 3.79 1.35 -17.55
C ILE A 330 3.94 0.24 -16.52
N ARG A 331 4.60 0.55 -15.41
CA ARG A 331 4.72 -0.37 -14.26
C ARG A 331 3.37 -0.48 -13.55
N VAL A 332 3.06 -1.65 -13.01
CA VAL A 332 1.87 -1.82 -12.16
C VAL A 332 2.28 -2.30 -10.78
N LYS A 333 1.75 -1.66 -9.74
CA LYS A 333 2.04 -1.99 -8.33
C LYS A 333 0.74 -2.14 -7.53
N GLY A 334 0.60 -3.25 -6.82
CA GLY A 334 -0.52 -3.47 -5.92
C GLY A 334 -0.47 -2.58 -4.68
N LEU A 335 -1.65 -2.21 -4.18
CA LEU A 335 -1.82 -1.36 -2.99
C LEU A 335 -2.49 -2.05 -1.81
N ASP A 336 -3.07 -3.23 -2.00
CA ASP A 336 -3.76 -3.97 -0.95
C ASP A 336 -2.93 -5.18 -0.51
N GLY A 337 -3.10 -5.64 0.72
CA GLY A 337 -2.33 -6.75 1.29
C GLY A 337 -3.13 -7.51 2.34
N ARG A 338 -2.72 -8.73 2.72
CA ARG A 338 -3.49 -9.50 3.72
C ARG A 338 -3.67 -8.72 5.03
N PRO A 339 -2.65 -8.03 5.57
CA PRO A 339 -2.81 -7.26 6.80
C PRO A 339 -3.88 -6.16 6.67
N ALA A 340 -3.99 -5.51 5.50
CA ALA A 340 -4.99 -4.48 5.24
C ALA A 340 -6.42 -5.02 5.04
N ARG A 341 -6.63 -6.34 5.15
CA ARG A 341 -7.92 -6.99 4.83
C ARG A 341 -8.72 -7.42 6.06
N ARG A 342 -9.95 -6.88 6.06
CA ARG A 342 -11.22 -7.38 6.64
C ARG A 342 -11.38 -7.39 8.16
N PRO A 343 -12.61 -7.04 8.61
CA PRO A 343 -13.63 -8.07 8.92
C PRO A 343 -14.96 -7.90 8.16
N PRO A 344 -15.88 -8.88 8.24
CA PRO A 344 -17.24 -8.79 7.67
C PRO A 344 -18.06 -7.62 8.25
N MET A 345 -18.51 -6.76 7.31
CA MET A 345 -19.69 -5.87 7.31
C MET A 345 -20.27 -5.40 8.67
N SER A 346 -19.55 -4.54 9.37
CA SER A 346 -20.11 -3.51 10.27
C SER A 346 -19.54 -2.13 9.92
N ALA A 347 -20.17 -1.03 10.34
CA ALA A 347 -19.62 0.32 10.13
C ALA A 347 -18.23 0.50 10.79
N THR A 348 -18.01 -0.11 11.97
CA THR A 348 -16.69 -0.20 12.60
C THR A 348 -15.71 -1.00 11.74
N ALA A 349 -16.16 -2.07 11.07
CA ALA A 349 -15.32 -2.84 10.15
C ALA A 349 -14.88 -2.03 8.91
N LEU A 350 -15.68 -1.05 8.47
CA LEU A 350 -15.30 -0.15 7.39
C LEU A 350 -14.20 0.82 7.83
N TYR A 351 -14.35 1.47 8.99
CA TYR A 351 -13.28 2.34 9.52
C TYR A 351 -11.97 1.58 9.70
N GLN A 352 -12.03 0.38 10.28
CA GLN A 352 -10.86 -0.49 10.45
C GLN A 352 -10.17 -0.78 9.11
N ARG A 353 -10.96 -1.12 8.08
CA ARG A 353 -10.44 -1.37 6.74
C ARG A 353 -9.81 -0.11 6.14
N VAL A 354 -10.45 1.05 6.29
CA VAL A 354 -9.92 2.31 5.74
C VAL A 354 -8.60 2.67 6.41
N ALA A 355 -8.54 2.65 7.74
CA ALA A 355 -7.31 2.94 8.47
C ALA A 355 -6.17 1.98 8.12
N ALA A 356 -6.45 0.67 8.09
CA ALA A 356 -5.47 -0.35 7.74
C ALA A 356 -5.00 -0.23 6.28
N MET A 357 -5.92 -0.13 5.33
CA MET A 357 -5.59 -0.04 3.91
C MET A 357 -4.88 1.27 3.59
N ASN A 358 -5.37 2.43 4.06
CA ASN A 358 -4.75 3.72 3.71
C ASN A 358 -3.30 3.80 4.21
N THR A 359 -3.07 3.28 5.42
CA THR A 359 -1.71 3.11 5.97
C THR A 359 -0.88 2.19 5.07
N TYR A 360 -1.40 1.01 4.75
CA TYR A 360 -0.68 0.02 3.95
C TYR A 360 -0.36 0.54 2.54
N ALA A 361 -1.33 1.14 1.84
CA ALA A 361 -1.15 1.66 0.50
C ALA A 361 -0.15 2.82 0.45
N SER A 362 -0.22 3.76 1.39
CA SER A 362 0.75 4.87 1.47
C SER A 362 2.18 4.35 1.73
N GLN A 363 2.33 3.33 2.58
CA GLN A 363 3.61 2.64 2.78
C GLN A 363 4.08 1.92 1.51
N ALA A 364 3.19 1.21 0.80
CA ALA A 364 3.51 0.52 -0.44
C ALA A 364 4.02 1.48 -1.53
N VAL A 365 3.35 2.64 -1.69
CA VAL A 365 3.78 3.72 -2.60
C VAL A 365 5.13 4.29 -2.13
N ALA A 366 5.25 4.69 -0.87
CA ALA A 366 6.49 5.26 -0.35
C ALA A 366 7.68 4.30 -0.47
N ASN A 367 7.47 2.99 -0.33
CA ASN A 367 8.49 1.96 -0.51
C ASN A 367 8.87 1.77 -1.98
N ASP A 368 7.90 1.73 -2.88
CA ASP A 368 8.15 1.60 -4.32
C ASP A 368 8.88 2.84 -4.87
N ARG A 369 8.46 4.04 -4.48
CA ARG A 369 9.01 5.32 -4.95
C ARG A 369 10.46 5.58 -4.51
N ARG A 370 10.98 4.83 -3.53
CA ARG A 370 12.42 4.84 -3.20
C ARG A 370 13.28 4.19 -4.30
N ARG A 371 12.68 3.42 -5.21
CA ARG A 371 13.39 2.72 -6.29
C ARG A 371 13.63 3.66 -7.47
N PRO A 372 14.82 3.65 -8.09
CA PRO A 372 15.08 4.43 -9.29
C PRO A 372 14.16 4.11 -10.47
N SER A 373 13.62 2.88 -10.54
CA SER A 373 12.66 2.48 -11.56
C SER A 373 11.27 3.09 -11.39
N ALA A 374 10.99 3.71 -10.26
CA ALA A 374 9.70 4.30 -9.92
C ALA A 374 9.67 5.82 -10.12
N THR A 375 10.50 6.37 -11.01
CA THR A 375 10.56 7.80 -11.35
C THR A 375 9.50 8.18 -12.39
N GLY A 376 8.89 9.36 -12.23
CA GLY A 376 7.85 9.89 -13.13
C GLY A 376 6.53 10.12 -12.40
N GLY A 377 5.51 10.52 -13.14
CA GLY A 377 4.14 10.63 -12.64
C GLY A 377 3.55 9.26 -12.29
N TYR A 378 2.50 9.23 -11.47
CA TYR A 378 1.77 8.00 -11.17
C TYR A 378 0.26 8.22 -11.05
N LEU A 379 -0.51 7.17 -11.35
CA LEU A 379 -1.95 7.13 -11.10
C LEU A 379 -2.27 6.07 -10.06
N MET A 380 -3.34 6.26 -9.30
CA MET A 380 -3.84 5.28 -8.34
C MET A 380 -5.32 4.99 -8.59
N GLU A 381 -5.70 3.75 -8.84
CA GLU A 381 -7.10 3.33 -8.84
C GLU A 381 -7.47 2.83 -7.43
N LEU A 382 -8.45 3.51 -6.82
CA LEU A 382 -8.87 3.29 -5.44
C LEU A 382 -10.40 3.29 -5.34
N GLY A 383 -10.93 2.55 -4.38
CA GLY A 383 -12.29 2.73 -3.91
C GLY A 383 -12.43 4.09 -3.24
N SER A 384 -13.52 4.81 -3.50
CA SER A 384 -13.72 6.16 -2.96
C SER A 384 -13.66 6.25 -1.43
N ALA A 385 -13.89 5.17 -0.69
CA ALA A 385 -13.71 5.14 0.77
C ALA A 385 -12.25 5.32 1.23
N HIS A 386 -11.28 5.14 0.32
CA HIS A 386 -9.85 5.32 0.56
C HIS A 386 -9.32 6.68 0.13
N THR A 387 -10.19 7.55 -0.40
CA THR A 387 -9.83 8.91 -0.78
C THR A 387 -10.45 9.91 0.21
N GLY A 388 -9.70 10.95 0.54
CA GLY A 388 -10.10 11.97 1.51
C GLY A 388 -10.26 11.46 2.93
N MET A 389 -10.65 12.38 3.81
CA MET A 389 -10.85 12.07 5.22
C MET A 389 -12.09 11.20 5.43
N TYR A 390 -11.87 9.98 5.87
CA TYR A 390 -12.95 9.08 6.27
C TYR A 390 -13.41 9.40 7.70
N ALA A 391 -14.72 9.55 7.89
CA ALA A 391 -15.28 9.88 9.19
C ALA A 391 -15.10 8.74 10.21
N GLY A 392 -14.75 9.09 11.44
CA GLY A 392 -14.62 8.13 12.54
C GLY A 392 -15.98 7.60 13.00
N PRO A 393 -16.06 6.34 13.49
CA PRO A 393 -17.28 5.80 14.06
C PRO A 393 -17.64 6.51 15.38
N PRO A 394 -18.92 6.55 15.79
CA PRO A 394 -19.35 7.23 17.02
C PRO A 394 -18.92 6.53 18.32
N GLN A 395 -18.26 5.38 18.23
CA GLN A 395 -17.68 4.63 19.33
C GLN A 395 -16.19 4.41 19.09
N ASP A 396 -15.44 4.10 20.14
CA ASP A 396 -14.04 3.70 20.01
C ASP A 396 -13.90 2.50 19.07
N ALA A 397 -12.80 2.48 18.32
CA ALA A 397 -12.49 1.45 17.36
C ALA A 397 -11.08 0.92 17.60
N SER A 398 -10.86 -0.35 17.26
CA SER A 398 -9.54 -0.98 17.35
C SER A 398 -9.12 -1.49 15.98
N VAL A 399 -7.95 -1.08 15.49
CA VAL A 399 -7.36 -1.53 14.22
C VAL A 399 -6.18 -2.42 14.55
N HIS A 400 -6.34 -3.73 14.38
CA HIS A 400 -5.36 -4.74 14.77
C HIS A 400 -4.80 -4.56 16.20
N GLY A 401 -5.65 -4.19 17.15
CA GLY A 401 -5.29 -3.99 18.55
C GLY A 401 -4.75 -2.60 18.90
N ALA A 402 -4.66 -1.67 17.92
CA ALA A 402 -4.39 -0.27 18.18
C ALA A 402 -5.70 0.52 18.30
N GLU A 403 -5.81 1.34 19.35
CA GLU A 403 -7.05 2.04 19.70
C GLU A 403 -7.19 3.40 19.00
N PHE A 404 -8.42 3.71 18.61
CA PHE A 404 -8.86 4.94 17.98
C PHE A 404 -10.11 5.46 18.70
N GLN A 405 -10.14 6.77 18.94
CA GLN A 405 -11.20 7.39 19.72
C GLN A 405 -12.49 7.53 18.91
N ALA A 406 -13.63 7.53 19.59
CA ALA A 406 -14.91 7.88 18.99
C ALA A 406 -14.84 9.21 18.22
N GLY A 407 -15.33 9.21 16.97
CA GLY A 407 -15.36 10.35 16.06
C GLY A 407 -14.03 10.66 15.39
N GLU A 408 -12.96 9.94 15.71
CA GLU A 408 -11.64 10.16 15.12
C GLU A 408 -11.61 9.72 13.65
N GLY A 409 -11.63 10.67 12.71
CA GLY A 409 -11.47 10.37 11.28
C GLY A 409 -10.09 9.80 10.92
N PHE A 410 -9.96 9.25 9.72
CA PHE A 410 -8.69 8.75 9.20
C PHE A 410 -8.43 9.33 7.79
N PRO A 411 -7.23 9.88 7.51
CA PRO A 411 -6.92 10.50 6.22
C PRO A 411 -6.90 9.49 5.07
N GLY A 412 -7.28 9.96 3.88
CA GLY A 412 -7.24 9.20 2.64
C GLY A 412 -5.81 8.85 2.22
N VAL A 413 -5.66 7.91 1.27
CA VAL A 413 -4.34 7.62 0.67
C VAL A 413 -3.78 8.85 -0.05
N ASP A 414 -4.65 9.60 -0.72
CA ASP A 414 -4.37 10.87 -1.38
C ASP A 414 -3.92 11.95 -0.40
N ASP A 415 -4.63 12.11 0.73
CA ASP A 415 -4.25 13.01 1.83
C ASP A 415 -2.86 12.66 2.38
N LEU A 416 -2.60 11.36 2.61
CA LEU A 416 -1.33 10.87 3.14
C LEU A 416 -0.15 11.05 2.17
N LEU A 417 -0.41 11.05 0.86
CA LEU A 417 0.59 11.22 -0.18
C LEU A 417 0.70 12.66 -0.70
N GLY A 418 -0.21 13.55 -0.29
CA GLY A 418 -0.25 14.94 -0.75
C GLY A 418 -0.59 15.07 -2.23
N ILE A 419 -1.44 14.20 -2.76
CA ILE A 419 -1.88 14.19 -4.17
C ILE A 419 -3.39 14.48 -4.28
N PRO A 420 -3.88 14.93 -5.44
CA PRO A 420 -5.31 15.11 -5.68
C PRO A 420 -6.03 13.77 -5.77
N ALA A 421 -7.28 13.74 -5.29
CA ALA A 421 -8.24 12.69 -5.59
C ALA A 421 -9.38 13.20 -6.48
N VAL A 422 -9.65 12.47 -7.55
CA VAL A 422 -10.67 12.77 -8.56
C VAL A 422 -11.51 11.53 -8.87
N GLY A 423 -12.71 11.75 -9.38
CA GLY A 423 -13.58 10.72 -9.94
C GLY A 423 -13.77 10.95 -11.43
N TYR A 424 -13.79 9.88 -12.20
CA TYR A 424 -14.13 9.91 -13.62
C TYR A 424 -15.65 9.91 -13.78
N GLN A 425 -16.21 11.00 -14.30
CA GLN A 425 -17.65 11.25 -14.34
C GLN A 425 -18.27 10.91 -15.70
N ASP A 426 -19.61 10.97 -15.74
CA ASP A 426 -20.36 10.55 -16.92
C ASP A 426 -20.16 11.44 -18.16
N ASP A 427 -19.69 12.67 -17.97
CA ASP A 427 -19.34 13.63 -19.01
C ASP A 427 -17.94 13.42 -19.59
N ASP A 428 -17.28 12.29 -19.30
CA ASP A 428 -15.90 11.97 -19.71
C ASP A 428 -14.89 13.01 -19.22
N ARG A 429 -15.09 13.49 -17.99
CA ARG A 429 -14.22 14.45 -17.30
C ARG A 429 -13.83 13.94 -15.92
N PHE A 430 -12.67 14.38 -15.44
CA PHE A 430 -12.30 14.23 -14.05
C PHE A 430 -12.87 15.38 -13.23
N ARG A 431 -13.49 15.03 -12.10
CA ARG A 431 -13.98 16.00 -11.10
C ARG A 431 -13.42 15.64 -9.74
N ARG A 432 -13.16 16.62 -8.89
CA ARG A 432 -12.79 16.37 -7.49
C ARG A 432 -13.86 15.51 -6.83
N LEU A 433 -13.44 14.56 -5.99
CA LEU A 433 -14.40 13.75 -5.24
C LEU A 433 -15.02 14.56 -4.09
N PRO A 434 -16.32 14.39 -3.78
CA PRO A 434 -16.95 15.16 -2.72
C PRO A 434 -16.36 14.90 -1.32
N ASN A 435 -15.85 13.69 -1.11
CA ASN A 435 -15.27 13.22 0.14
C ASN A 435 -13.75 13.45 0.23
N SER A 436 -13.09 13.78 -0.88
CA SER A 436 -11.69 14.20 -0.90
C SER A 436 -11.57 15.63 -0.46
#